data_AF-A0AAD2HPJ8-F1
#
_entry.id   AF-A0AAD2HPJ8-F1
#
_cell.length_a   1.000
_cell.length_b   1.000
_cell.length_c   1.000
_cell.angle_alpha   90.00
_cell.angle_beta   90.00
_cell.angle_gamma   90.00
#
_symmetry.space_group_name_H-M   'P 1'
#
loop_
_entity.id
_entity.type
_entity.pdbx_description
1 polymer ?
#
loop_
_entity_poly.entity_id
_entity_poly.type
_entity_poly.pdbx_seq_one_letter_code
_entity_poly.pdbx_strand_id
1 'polypeptide(L)'
;MFNSVAALEAIFQEFEESDDDEDQADDSTAVVTSQLRHFVIQEYLANPLLFDPAECTLDGSPKPCLDQLRGHKFHLRAYCVASGALQVYLFDKILALFSAVPYSTPVVRSDQDGDPEPLDLSAHLTNTSLQTHRGEDGVRLFRELETCHILSGSTRPFTAKDMSQIIEQMVVVLRETFKAALENPNHFQPLPNAFELFGVDFMVTDDSEADSRINVSLLEINAEPAIELTGPRLSWILSDLFDAMAKTCVQPFFDSSKQVDGMSWAVGANRDGLIKCFEQEVRAPE
;
A
#
# COMPACT_ATOMS: atom_id res chain seq x y z
N MET A 1 -6.49 18.95 1.36
CA MET A 1 -7.66 18.03 1.41
C MET A 1 -8.93 18.86 1.33
N PHE A 2 -10.02 18.36 0.76
CA PHE A 2 -11.25 19.12 0.58
C PHE A 2 -12.49 18.22 0.75
N ASN A 3 -13.64 18.82 1.04
CA ASN A 3 -14.94 18.15 1.14
C ASN A 3 -16.05 18.85 0.34
N SER A 4 -15.71 19.89 -0.42
CA SER A 4 -16.63 20.65 -1.26
C SER A 4 -15.90 21.18 -2.49
N VAL A 5 -16.65 21.50 -3.54
CA VAL A 5 -16.11 22.10 -4.77
C VAL A 5 -15.47 23.46 -4.47
N ALA A 6 -16.10 24.29 -3.65
CA ALA A 6 -15.54 25.59 -3.25
C ALA A 6 -14.20 25.45 -2.52
N ALA A 7 -14.06 24.45 -1.64
CA ALA A 7 -12.78 24.17 -0.97
C ALA A 7 -11.71 23.66 -1.96
N LEU A 8 -12.11 22.94 -3.02
CA LEU A 8 -11.19 22.54 -4.09
C LEU A 8 -10.75 23.75 -4.93
N GLU A 9 -11.68 24.64 -5.28
CA GLU A 9 -11.38 25.87 -6.02
C GLU A 9 -10.40 26.75 -5.24
N ALA A 10 -10.58 26.89 -3.92
CA ALA A 10 -9.66 27.62 -3.06
C ALA A 10 -8.23 27.04 -3.08
N ILE A 11 -8.08 25.71 -3.08
CA ILE A 11 -6.76 25.06 -3.18
C ILE A 11 -6.06 25.41 -4.51
N PHE A 12 -6.81 25.46 -5.61
CA PHE A 12 -6.22 25.83 -6.90
C PHE A 12 -5.88 27.32 -6.98
N GLN A 13 -6.65 28.19 -6.32
CA GLN A 13 -6.34 29.62 -6.22
C GLN A 13 -5.07 29.87 -5.41
N GLU A 14 -4.89 29.17 -4.29
CA GLU A 14 -3.66 29.23 -3.47
C GLU A 14 -2.42 28.88 -4.28
N PHE A 15 -2.52 27.89 -5.19
CA PHE A 15 -1.42 27.53 -6.09
C PHE A 15 -1.06 28.65 -7.07
N GLU A 16 -2.03 29.42 -7.56
CA GLU A 16 -1.79 30.56 -8.45
C GLU A 16 -1.22 31.78 -7.69
N GLU A 17 -1.64 32.00 -6.44
CA GLU A 17 -1.17 33.12 -5.62
C GLU A 17 0.26 32.91 -5.09
N SER A 18 0.67 31.66 -4.85
CA SER A 18 2.02 31.32 -4.38
C SER A 18 3.16 31.54 -5.40
N ASP A 19 2.83 31.87 -6.66
CA ASP A 19 3.82 32.15 -7.71
C ASP A 19 4.39 33.59 -7.66
N ASP A 20 3.72 34.53 -6.97
CA ASP A 20 4.11 35.95 -6.96
C ASP A 20 5.17 36.33 -5.91
N ASP A 21 5.53 35.41 -4.99
CA ASP A 21 6.50 35.61 -3.90
C ASP A 21 7.78 34.74 -4.12
N GLU A 22 8.58 35.08 -5.14
CA GLU A 22 9.80 34.36 -5.57
C GLU A 22 11.02 34.37 -4.60
N ASP A 23 10.90 34.75 -3.31
CA ASP A 23 12.07 35.06 -2.48
C ASP A 23 12.28 34.24 -1.17
N GLN A 24 11.55 33.13 -0.93
CA GLN A 24 11.86 32.24 0.23
C GLN A 24 11.84 30.74 -0.11
N ALA A 25 12.86 30.28 -0.83
CA ALA A 25 13.20 28.87 -0.92
C ALA A 25 14.29 28.52 0.10
N ASP A 26 13.90 28.01 1.27
CA ASP A 26 14.64 26.91 1.90
C ASP A 26 13.73 26.15 2.89
N ASP A 27 13.57 24.85 2.64
CA ASP A 27 13.05 23.84 3.57
C ASP A 27 11.52 23.63 3.73
N SER A 28 10.76 23.54 2.63
CA SER A 28 9.48 22.82 2.68
C SER A 28 9.21 22.04 1.40
N THR A 29 8.38 20.99 1.49
CA THR A 29 7.93 20.11 0.39
C THR A 29 7.04 20.84 -0.63
N ALA A 30 7.24 22.14 -0.81
CA ALA A 30 6.55 22.97 -1.79
C ALA A 30 7.06 22.62 -3.19
N VAL A 31 6.38 21.66 -3.82
CA VAL A 31 6.48 21.45 -5.26
C VAL A 31 5.88 22.69 -5.92
N VAL A 32 6.62 23.35 -6.82
CA VAL A 32 6.10 24.50 -7.59
C VAL A 32 4.90 24.02 -8.41
N THR A 33 3.70 24.32 -7.89
CA THR A 33 2.43 23.74 -8.34
C THR A 33 2.00 24.27 -9.70
N SER A 34 2.46 25.46 -10.09
CA SER A 34 2.26 26.05 -11.42
C SER A 34 2.90 25.27 -12.58
N GLN A 35 3.80 24.34 -12.28
CA GLN A 35 4.38 23.42 -13.27
C GLN A 35 3.64 22.07 -13.36
N LEU A 36 2.72 21.77 -12.44
CA LEU A 36 1.94 20.54 -12.43
C LEU A 36 0.75 20.67 -13.39
N ARG A 37 0.69 19.78 -14.39
CA ARG A 37 -0.36 19.81 -15.43
C ARG A 37 -1.44 18.74 -15.25
N HIS A 38 -1.19 17.76 -14.40
CA HIS A 38 -2.05 16.60 -14.22
C HIS A 38 -2.32 16.40 -12.74
N PHE A 39 -3.60 16.36 -12.40
CA PHE A 39 -4.08 16.14 -11.05
C PHE A 39 -4.95 14.90 -11.02
N VAL A 40 -4.81 14.12 -9.97
CA VAL A 40 -5.73 13.03 -9.64
C VAL A 40 -6.46 13.42 -8.37
N ILE A 41 -7.78 13.38 -8.43
CA ILE A 41 -8.63 13.52 -7.25
C ILE A 41 -8.95 12.12 -6.76
N GLN A 42 -8.51 11.81 -5.56
CA GLN A 42 -8.74 10.51 -4.93
C GLN A 42 -9.52 10.71 -3.64
N GLU A 43 -10.45 9.79 -3.37
CA GLU A 43 -11.16 9.74 -2.10
C GLU A 43 -10.17 9.55 -0.95
N TYR A 44 -10.34 10.34 0.12
CA TYR A 44 -9.53 10.24 1.31
C TYR A 44 -10.19 9.33 2.36
N LEU A 45 -9.48 8.28 2.75
CA LEU A 45 -9.94 7.33 3.77
C LEU A 45 -9.67 7.87 5.18
N ALA A 46 -10.71 8.40 5.83
CA ALA A 46 -10.61 9.16 7.08
C ALA A 46 -10.46 8.33 8.37
N ASN A 47 -10.75 7.03 8.31
CA ASN A 47 -10.70 6.12 9.47
C ASN A 47 -9.60 5.06 9.29
N PRO A 48 -8.32 5.44 9.12
CA PRO A 48 -7.25 4.47 8.92
C PRO A 48 -7.09 3.58 10.15
N LEU A 49 -6.72 2.32 9.93
CA LEU A 49 -6.20 1.45 10.99
C LEU A 49 -4.88 2.05 11.47
N LEU A 50 -4.69 2.18 12.80
CA LEU A 50 -3.52 2.83 13.38
C LEU A 50 -2.73 1.87 14.26
N PHE A 51 -1.41 1.90 14.13
CA PHE A 51 -0.45 1.22 15.01
C PHE A 51 0.67 2.17 15.39
N ASP A 52 1.36 1.89 16.49
CA ASP A 52 2.64 2.52 16.78
C ASP A 52 3.79 1.59 16.34
N PRO A 53 4.63 1.96 15.34
CA PRO A 53 5.75 1.13 14.92
C PRO A 53 6.82 0.95 16.01
N ALA A 54 6.81 1.74 17.08
CA ALA A 54 7.72 1.61 18.22
C ALA A 54 7.33 0.48 19.19
N GLU A 55 6.09 -0.01 19.15
CA GLU A 55 5.66 -1.14 19.99
C GLU A 55 6.32 -2.46 19.56
N CYS A 56 6.63 -2.57 18.27
CA CYS A 56 7.31 -3.70 17.68
C CYS A 56 8.81 -3.31 17.50
N THR A 57 9.58 -3.41 18.60
CA THR A 57 10.99 -2.96 18.72
C THR A 57 11.96 -3.77 17.87
N LEU A 58 12.86 -3.10 17.13
CA LEU A 58 13.80 -3.75 16.21
C LEU A 58 15.07 -4.29 16.89
N ASP A 59 15.48 -3.68 17.99
CA ASP A 59 16.75 -3.93 18.70
C ASP A 59 16.57 -4.71 20.02
N GLY A 60 15.35 -5.17 20.30
CA GLY A 60 15.01 -5.85 21.55
C GLY A 60 14.94 -4.91 22.76
N SER A 61 14.88 -3.59 22.53
CA SER A 61 14.59 -2.62 23.59
C SER A 61 13.24 -2.91 24.26
N PRO A 62 13.03 -2.45 25.51
CA PRO A 62 11.74 -2.63 26.18
C PRO A 62 10.62 -1.93 25.40
N LYS A 63 9.52 -2.66 25.18
CA LYS A 63 8.31 -2.09 24.58
C LYS A 63 7.82 -0.89 25.40
N PRO A 64 7.43 0.23 24.77
CA PRO A 64 6.81 1.34 25.47
C PRO A 64 5.54 0.90 26.22
N CYS A 65 5.20 1.61 27.28
CA CYS A 65 3.94 1.37 27.97
C CYS A 65 2.76 1.81 27.08
N LEU A 66 1.59 1.17 27.26
CA LEU A 66 0.42 1.38 26.38
C LEU A 66 -0.03 2.86 26.31
N ASP A 67 0.15 3.62 27.39
CA ASP A 67 -0.16 5.05 27.48
C ASP A 67 0.81 5.95 26.70
N GLN A 68 1.98 5.43 26.34
CA GLN A 68 3.00 6.13 25.58
C GLN A 68 2.85 5.91 24.07
N LEU A 69 2.08 4.90 23.65
CA LEU A 69 1.90 4.60 22.23
C LEU A 69 1.09 5.69 21.50
N ARG A 70 1.43 5.92 20.25
CA ARG A 70 0.76 6.87 19.35
C ARG A 70 0.44 6.20 18.03
N GLY A 71 -0.81 6.35 17.57
CA GLY A 71 -1.26 5.74 16.32
C GLY A 71 -0.67 6.46 15.11
N HIS A 72 0.05 5.74 14.26
CA HIS A 72 0.57 6.20 12.97
C HIS A 72 -0.25 5.60 11.83
N LYS A 73 -0.48 6.42 10.78
CA LYS A 73 -1.09 5.95 9.54
C LYS A 73 -0.08 5.10 8.78
N PHE A 74 -0.53 4.08 8.07
CA PHE A 74 0.32 3.28 7.20
C PHE A 74 -0.44 2.82 5.95
N HIS A 75 0.30 2.49 4.90
CA HIS A 75 -0.22 1.67 3.80
C HIS A 75 0.52 0.34 3.74
N LEU A 76 -0.11 -0.65 3.12
CA LEU A 76 0.49 -1.94 2.85
C LEU A 76 1.06 -1.94 1.43
N ARG A 77 2.37 -2.12 1.31
CA ARG A 77 3.05 -2.44 0.05
C ARG A 77 3.12 -3.94 -0.10
N ALA A 78 2.46 -4.46 -1.12
CA ALA A 78 2.45 -5.86 -1.47
C ALA A 78 3.10 -6.08 -2.84
N TYR A 79 3.77 -7.22 -3.01
CA TYR A 79 4.28 -7.63 -4.32
C TYR A 79 3.30 -8.62 -4.95
N CYS A 80 2.86 -8.32 -6.16
CA CYS A 80 1.93 -9.13 -6.93
C CYS A 80 2.59 -9.54 -8.24
N VAL A 81 2.52 -10.82 -8.59
CA VAL A 81 3.10 -11.35 -9.84
C VAL A 81 1.99 -11.88 -10.71
N ALA A 82 1.86 -11.33 -11.93
CA ALA A 82 1.02 -11.88 -12.99
C ALA A 82 1.88 -12.79 -13.88
N SER A 83 1.38 -13.95 -14.27
CA SER A 83 2.15 -14.91 -15.08
C SER A 83 1.29 -15.60 -16.14
N GLY A 84 1.87 -15.78 -17.33
CA GLY A 84 1.28 -16.48 -18.46
C GLY A 84 -0.01 -15.83 -18.96
N ALA A 85 -0.95 -16.64 -19.43
CA ALA A 85 -2.27 -16.17 -19.88
C ALA A 85 -3.23 -15.86 -18.70
N LEU A 86 -2.66 -15.34 -17.61
CA LEU A 86 -3.20 -14.82 -16.36
C LEU A 86 -3.45 -15.80 -15.21
N GLN A 87 -2.37 -16.05 -14.47
CA GLN A 87 -2.38 -16.37 -13.05
C GLN A 87 -1.88 -15.17 -12.25
N VAL A 88 -2.47 -14.90 -11.09
CA VAL A 88 -2.09 -13.76 -10.23
C VAL A 88 -1.70 -14.30 -8.86
N TYR A 89 -0.53 -13.89 -8.36
CA TYR A 89 0.03 -14.33 -7.10
C TYR A 89 0.37 -13.15 -6.20
N LEU A 90 -0.04 -13.19 -4.93
CA LEU A 90 0.34 -12.23 -3.88
C LEU A 90 1.51 -12.80 -3.08
N PHE A 91 2.60 -12.06 -2.95
CA PHE A 91 3.70 -12.45 -2.07
C PHE A 91 3.36 -12.15 -0.59
N ASP A 92 3.54 -13.13 0.28
CA ASP A 92 3.02 -13.13 1.64
C ASP A 92 3.84 -12.32 2.66
N LYS A 93 5.00 -11.80 2.24
CA LYS A 93 5.87 -10.90 3.00
C LYS A 93 5.50 -9.44 2.68
N ILE A 94 4.30 -9.06 3.08
CA ILE A 94 3.73 -7.72 2.89
C ILE A 94 4.43 -6.73 3.81
N LEU A 95 4.67 -5.52 3.32
CA LEU A 95 5.30 -4.42 4.08
C LEU A 95 4.25 -3.43 4.55
N ALA A 96 4.38 -2.92 5.77
CA ALA A 96 3.62 -1.79 6.31
C ALA A 96 4.55 -0.57 6.37
N LEU A 97 4.18 0.50 5.65
CA LEU A 97 4.94 1.73 5.51
C LEU A 97 4.22 2.84 6.27
N PHE A 98 4.82 3.29 7.38
CA PHE A 98 4.22 4.23 8.34
C PHE A 98 4.55 5.69 8.02
N SER A 99 3.63 6.58 8.38
CA SER A 99 3.87 8.03 8.45
C SER A 99 4.88 8.35 9.55
N ALA A 100 5.71 9.38 9.36
CA ALA A 100 6.70 9.79 10.36
C ALA A 100 6.09 10.44 11.60
N VAL A 101 4.91 11.04 11.48
CA VAL A 101 4.21 11.65 12.60
C VAL A 101 2.91 10.90 12.90
N PRO A 102 2.46 10.89 14.17
CA PRO A 102 1.20 10.27 14.55
C PRO A 102 0.03 10.84 13.75
N TYR A 103 -0.93 9.99 13.44
CA TYR A 103 -2.16 10.38 12.77
C TYR A 103 -2.93 11.38 13.62
N SER A 104 -3.40 12.43 12.98
CA SER A 104 -4.41 13.33 13.51
C SER A 104 -5.51 13.44 12.48
N THR A 105 -6.77 13.53 12.89
CA THR A 105 -7.87 13.74 11.93
C THR A 105 -7.61 15.05 11.18
N PRO A 106 -7.78 15.09 9.85
CA PRO A 106 -7.68 16.35 9.11
C PRO A 106 -8.70 17.34 9.65
N VAL A 107 -8.24 18.45 10.25
CA VAL A 107 -9.10 19.54 10.69
C VAL A 107 -8.74 20.76 9.86
N VAL A 108 -9.73 21.32 9.15
CA VAL A 108 -9.58 22.64 8.54
C VAL A 108 -9.56 23.65 9.69
N ARG A 109 -8.40 24.22 9.97
CA ARG A 109 -8.25 25.28 10.96
C ARG A 109 -8.30 26.62 10.24
N SER A 110 -8.92 27.59 10.89
CA SER A 110 -8.80 29.00 10.54
C SER A 110 -7.86 29.63 11.55
N ASP A 111 -6.94 30.46 11.09
CA ASP A 111 -6.05 31.26 11.94
C ASP A 111 -6.83 32.33 12.72
N GLN A 112 -6.11 33.19 13.44
CA GLN A 112 -6.72 34.24 14.26
C GLN A 112 -7.43 35.33 13.43
N ASP A 113 -7.09 35.44 12.15
CA ASP A 113 -7.64 36.41 11.22
C ASP A 113 -8.80 35.83 10.38
N GLY A 114 -9.04 34.51 10.50
CA GLY A 114 -10.13 33.79 9.86
C GLY A 114 -9.74 33.12 8.54
N ASP A 115 -8.46 33.17 8.17
CA ASP A 115 -7.91 32.57 6.97
C ASP A 115 -7.55 31.09 7.22
N PRO A 116 -7.73 30.19 6.24
CA PRO A 116 -7.44 28.78 6.42
C PRO A 116 -5.93 28.56 6.66
N GLU A 117 -5.56 27.95 7.79
CA GLU A 117 -4.16 27.55 8.04
C GLU A 117 -3.75 26.42 7.07
N PRO A 118 -2.51 26.43 6.55
CA PRO A 118 -1.98 25.34 5.73
C PRO A 118 -2.07 24.01 6.47
N LEU A 119 -2.70 23.02 5.83
CA LEU A 119 -2.89 21.70 6.42
C LEU A 119 -1.58 20.91 6.37
N ASP A 120 -0.98 20.62 7.52
CA ASP A 120 0.18 19.71 7.59
C ASP A 120 -0.21 18.30 7.12
N LEU A 121 0.31 17.90 5.97
CA LEU A 121 0.06 16.58 5.37
C LEU A 121 1.00 15.49 5.87
N SER A 122 1.98 15.81 6.73
CA SER A 122 3.01 14.87 7.18
C SER A 122 2.42 13.63 7.86
N ALA A 123 1.31 13.79 8.59
CA ALA A 123 0.59 12.70 9.26
C ALA A 123 -0.19 11.78 8.32
N HIS A 124 -0.30 12.18 7.05
CA HIS A 124 -1.21 11.60 6.07
C HIS A 124 -0.49 10.97 4.88
N LEU A 125 0.80 11.32 4.72
CA LEU A 125 1.70 10.80 3.70
C LEU A 125 2.58 9.70 4.30
N THR A 126 2.58 8.56 3.62
CA THR A 126 3.29 7.34 4.05
C THR A 126 4.39 6.93 3.07
N ASN A 127 4.60 7.71 2.02
CA ASN A 127 5.54 7.38 0.94
C ASN A 127 6.98 7.53 1.43
N THR A 128 7.74 6.45 1.37
CA THR A 128 9.10 6.35 1.91
C THR A 128 10.05 7.43 1.39
N SER A 129 9.91 7.84 0.11
CA SER A 129 10.73 8.89 -0.51
C SER A 129 10.57 10.26 0.16
N LEU A 130 9.43 10.53 0.79
CA LEU A 130 9.17 11.76 1.54
C LEU A 130 9.55 11.66 3.02
N GLN A 131 9.90 10.46 3.51
CA GLN A 131 10.11 10.15 4.93
C GLN A 131 11.60 9.93 5.26
N THR A 132 12.50 10.60 4.52
CA THR A 132 13.97 10.47 4.58
C THR A 132 14.58 10.56 5.98
N HIS A 133 13.86 11.10 6.96
CA HIS A 133 14.30 11.30 8.34
C HIS A 133 14.01 10.11 9.29
N ARG A 134 13.13 9.15 8.93
CA ARG A 134 12.88 7.95 9.77
C ARG A 134 13.60 6.67 9.30
N GLY A 135 14.15 6.64 8.09
CA GLY A 135 14.90 5.47 7.60
C GLY A 135 14.12 4.15 7.74
N GLU A 136 14.79 3.10 8.25
CA GLU A 136 14.21 1.77 8.46
C GLU A 136 13.09 1.72 9.52
N ASP A 137 13.01 2.72 10.40
CA ASP A 137 12.06 2.72 11.51
C ASP A 137 10.61 2.89 11.05
N GLY A 138 10.39 3.44 9.86
CA GLY A 138 9.07 3.59 9.25
C GLY A 138 8.54 2.35 8.52
N VAL A 139 9.35 1.29 8.35
CA VAL A 139 8.96 0.10 7.58
C VAL A 139 8.95 -1.14 8.46
N ARG A 140 7.83 -1.86 8.45
CA ARG A 140 7.66 -3.14 9.15
C ARG A 140 7.18 -4.21 8.18
N LEU A 141 7.51 -5.46 8.45
CA LEU A 141 6.74 -6.58 7.93
C LEU A 141 5.35 -6.53 8.55
N PHE A 142 4.31 -6.70 7.74
CA PHE A 142 2.95 -6.69 8.25
C PHE A 142 2.73 -7.75 9.33
N ARG A 143 3.41 -8.90 9.21
CA ARG A 143 3.41 -9.96 10.22
C ARG A 143 3.99 -9.55 11.58
N GLU A 144 4.92 -8.59 11.61
CA GLU A 144 5.47 -8.08 12.88
C GLU A 144 4.38 -7.44 13.75
N LEU A 145 3.29 -6.96 13.13
CA LEU A 145 2.22 -6.25 13.83
C LEU A 145 1.24 -7.18 14.58
N GLU A 146 1.27 -8.51 14.41
CA GLU A 146 0.32 -9.48 15.02
C GLU A 146 0.25 -9.40 16.56
N THR A 147 1.23 -8.76 17.20
CA THR A 147 1.29 -8.59 18.65
C THR A 147 1.18 -7.14 19.12
N CYS A 148 1.05 -6.22 18.18
CA CYS A 148 0.91 -4.79 18.43
C CYS A 148 -0.58 -4.45 18.69
N HIS A 149 -0.86 -3.29 19.30
CA HIS A 149 -2.21 -2.83 19.61
C HIS A 149 -2.77 -1.93 18.51
N ILE A 150 -4.05 -2.11 18.20
CA ILE A 150 -4.81 -1.18 17.34
C ILE A 150 -5.12 0.08 18.13
N LEU A 151 -4.85 1.24 17.52
CA LEU A 151 -5.00 2.57 18.13
C LEU A 151 -6.03 3.47 17.42
N SER A 152 -6.73 2.99 16.39
CA SER A 152 -7.74 3.72 15.58
C SER A 152 -9.11 3.89 16.25
N GLY A 153 -9.23 3.52 17.52
CA GLY A 153 -10.49 3.55 18.27
C GLY A 153 -10.27 3.01 19.69
N SER A 154 -11.12 2.10 20.15
CA SER A 154 -10.87 1.39 21.41
C SER A 154 -9.64 0.50 21.30
N THR A 155 -8.62 0.79 22.11
CA THR A 155 -7.37 0.06 22.15
C THR A 155 -7.62 -1.43 22.40
N ARG A 156 -7.16 -2.26 21.48
CA ARG A 156 -7.28 -3.73 21.54
C ARG A 156 -6.08 -4.39 20.87
N PRO A 157 -5.73 -5.63 21.22
CA PRO A 157 -4.72 -6.37 20.47
C PRO A 157 -5.17 -6.60 19.03
N PHE A 158 -4.23 -6.49 18.10
CA PHE A 158 -4.37 -7.05 16.76
C PHE A 158 -4.12 -8.55 16.82
N THR A 159 -4.87 -9.32 16.06
CA THR A 159 -4.83 -10.79 16.16
C THR A 159 -4.49 -11.43 14.83
N ALA A 160 -4.05 -12.69 14.87
CA ALA A 160 -3.89 -13.54 13.69
C ALA A 160 -5.15 -13.53 12.78
N LYS A 161 -6.34 -13.46 13.40
CA LYS A 161 -7.62 -13.42 12.68
C LYS A 161 -7.79 -12.10 11.92
N ASP A 162 -7.51 -10.97 12.57
CA ASP A 162 -7.57 -9.66 11.91
C ASP A 162 -6.58 -9.60 10.73
N MET A 163 -5.36 -10.11 10.93
CA MET A 163 -4.34 -10.19 9.88
C MET A 163 -4.76 -11.08 8.72
N SER A 164 -5.28 -12.27 9.01
CA SER A 164 -5.77 -13.20 7.97
C SER A 164 -6.93 -12.59 7.19
N GLN A 165 -7.85 -11.90 7.86
CA GLN A 165 -8.96 -11.19 7.21
C GLN A 165 -8.48 -10.09 6.27
N ILE A 166 -7.41 -9.34 6.63
CA ILE A 166 -6.81 -8.33 5.74
C ILE A 166 -6.19 -9.00 4.51
N ILE A 167 -5.40 -10.06 4.70
CA ILE A 167 -4.75 -10.78 3.59
C ILE A 167 -5.80 -11.40 2.64
N GLU A 168 -6.87 -11.99 3.18
CA GLU A 168 -7.98 -12.53 2.41
C GLU A 168 -8.68 -11.44 1.57
N GLN A 169 -8.91 -10.26 2.15
CA GLN A 169 -9.45 -9.12 1.41
C GLN A 169 -8.49 -8.65 0.30
N MET A 170 -7.19 -8.57 0.57
CA MET A 170 -6.19 -8.23 -0.46
C MET A 170 -6.22 -9.22 -1.63
N VAL A 171 -6.32 -10.51 -1.35
CA VAL A 171 -6.46 -11.57 -2.38
C VAL A 171 -7.72 -11.37 -3.22
N VAL A 172 -8.85 -11.03 -2.59
CA VAL A 172 -10.11 -10.76 -3.30
C VAL A 172 -10.02 -9.48 -4.13
N VAL A 173 -9.44 -8.40 -3.59
CA VAL A 173 -9.25 -7.14 -4.31
C VAL A 173 -8.38 -7.35 -5.55
N LEU A 174 -7.25 -8.05 -5.42
CA LEU A 174 -6.39 -8.39 -6.57
C LEU A 174 -7.14 -9.23 -7.61
N ARG A 175 -7.89 -10.24 -7.16
CA ARG A 175 -8.70 -11.07 -8.06
C ARG A 175 -9.67 -10.24 -8.88
N GLU A 176 -10.53 -9.45 -8.23
CA GLU A 176 -11.54 -8.68 -8.93
C GLU A 176 -10.91 -7.57 -9.79
N THR A 177 -9.78 -6.99 -9.36
CA THR A 177 -9.05 -6.00 -10.17
C THR A 177 -8.53 -6.58 -11.47
N PHE A 178 -7.80 -7.70 -11.42
CA PHE A 178 -7.24 -8.34 -12.61
C PHE A 178 -8.32 -8.98 -13.50
N LYS A 179 -9.41 -9.47 -12.90
CA LYS A 179 -10.59 -9.93 -13.65
C LYS A 179 -11.27 -8.78 -14.40
N ALA A 180 -11.48 -7.63 -13.76
CA ALA A 180 -12.03 -6.45 -14.43
C ALA A 180 -11.11 -5.94 -15.55
N ALA A 181 -9.79 -6.03 -15.36
CA ALA A 181 -8.82 -5.70 -16.39
C ALA A 181 -8.94 -6.65 -17.61
N LEU A 182 -9.13 -7.96 -17.40
CA LEU A 182 -9.36 -8.93 -18.48
C LEU A 182 -10.62 -8.66 -19.29
N GLU A 183 -11.66 -8.15 -18.66
CA GLU A 183 -12.92 -7.78 -19.34
C GLU A 183 -12.72 -6.59 -20.31
N ASN A 184 -11.55 -5.94 -20.26
CA ASN A 184 -11.16 -4.81 -21.11
C ASN A 184 -9.88 -5.12 -21.93
N PRO A 185 -9.98 -6.02 -22.93
CA PRO A 185 -8.81 -6.53 -23.68
C PRO A 185 -8.10 -5.46 -24.52
N ASN A 186 -8.68 -4.27 -24.72
CA ASN A 186 -7.98 -3.16 -25.37
C ASN A 186 -6.94 -2.49 -24.47
N HIS A 187 -7.05 -2.67 -23.14
CA HIS A 187 -6.22 -2.00 -22.15
C HIS A 187 -5.26 -2.95 -21.44
N PHE A 188 -5.68 -4.21 -21.22
CA PHE A 188 -4.86 -5.22 -20.57
C PHE A 188 -4.87 -6.53 -21.36
N GLN A 189 -3.68 -6.95 -21.80
CA GLN A 189 -3.49 -8.12 -22.66
C GLN A 189 -2.38 -9.01 -22.08
N PRO A 190 -2.70 -9.98 -21.21
CA PRO A 190 -1.70 -10.91 -20.70
C PRO A 190 -1.21 -11.83 -21.82
N LEU A 191 0.10 -12.10 -21.82
CA LEU A 191 0.73 -12.97 -22.82
C LEU A 191 1.12 -14.32 -22.18
N PRO A 192 0.82 -15.46 -22.83
CA PRO A 192 1.17 -16.80 -22.32
C PRO A 192 2.66 -16.99 -21.98
N ASN A 193 3.53 -16.23 -22.63
CA ASN A 193 4.98 -16.29 -22.51
C ASN A 193 5.59 -15.13 -21.72
N ALA A 194 4.78 -14.37 -20.97
CA ALA A 194 5.23 -13.26 -20.14
C ALA A 194 4.88 -13.47 -18.67
N PHE A 195 5.60 -12.76 -17.80
CA PHE A 195 5.21 -12.53 -16.42
C PHE A 195 5.62 -11.10 -16.05
N GLU A 196 4.93 -10.53 -15.08
CA GLU A 196 5.17 -9.15 -14.65
C GLU A 196 5.01 -9.04 -13.13
N LEU A 197 5.93 -8.27 -12.52
CA LEU A 197 5.90 -7.95 -11.10
C LEU A 197 5.33 -6.55 -10.90
N PHE A 198 4.35 -6.46 -10.00
CA PHE A 198 3.70 -5.22 -9.60
C PHE A 198 3.94 -4.96 -8.11
N GLY A 199 4.11 -3.69 -7.75
CA GLY A 199 3.92 -3.21 -6.38
C GLY A 199 2.50 -2.71 -6.24
N VAL A 200 1.78 -3.23 -5.26
CA VAL A 200 0.38 -2.90 -5.04
C VAL A 200 0.23 -2.30 -3.66
N ASP A 201 -0.30 -1.08 -3.62
CA ASP A 201 -0.47 -0.32 -2.39
C ASP A 201 -1.92 -0.35 -1.94
N PHE A 202 -2.12 -0.76 -0.67
CA PHE A 202 -3.43 -0.86 -0.05
C PHE A 202 -3.51 0.02 1.19
N MET A 203 -4.69 0.58 1.45
CA MET A 203 -5.02 1.21 2.73
C MET A 203 -5.93 0.28 3.53
N VAL A 204 -5.73 0.26 4.84
CA VAL A 204 -6.60 -0.47 5.77
C VAL A 204 -7.33 0.54 6.64
N THR A 205 -8.64 0.39 6.76
CA THR A 205 -9.50 1.22 7.61
C THR A 205 -10.09 0.41 8.77
N ASP A 206 -10.35 1.06 9.89
CA ASP A 206 -11.04 0.51 11.07
C ASP A 206 -12.33 1.32 11.29
N ASP A 207 -13.45 0.82 10.78
CA ASP A 207 -14.75 1.47 10.86
C ASP A 207 -15.67 0.66 11.79
N SER A 208 -16.00 1.21 12.96
CA SER A 208 -16.86 0.53 13.93
C SER A 208 -18.30 0.34 13.45
N GLU A 209 -18.75 1.13 12.48
CA GLU A 209 -20.13 1.17 12.01
C GLU A 209 -20.36 0.34 10.74
N ALA A 210 -19.30 -0.18 10.12
CA ALA A 210 -19.37 -0.97 8.90
C ALA A 210 -19.66 -2.46 9.15
N ASP A 211 -20.23 -3.14 8.14
CA ASP A 211 -20.51 -4.59 8.17
C ASP A 211 -19.26 -5.42 8.50
N SER A 212 -18.11 -5.00 7.97
CA SER A 212 -16.79 -5.47 8.37
C SER A 212 -16.06 -4.32 9.04
N ARG A 213 -15.62 -4.53 10.28
CA ARG A 213 -14.87 -3.51 11.03
C ARG A 213 -13.56 -3.12 10.35
N ILE A 214 -12.89 -4.06 9.71
CA ILE A 214 -11.63 -3.83 9.00
C ILE A 214 -11.87 -3.95 7.50
N ASN A 215 -11.56 -2.91 6.74
CA ASN A 215 -11.72 -2.89 5.30
C ASN A 215 -10.43 -2.53 4.57
N VAL A 216 -10.11 -3.29 3.54
CA VAL A 216 -8.94 -3.08 2.68
C VAL A 216 -9.37 -2.42 1.38
N SER A 217 -8.72 -1.30 1.02
CA SER A 217 -8.95 -0.58 -0.23
C SER A 217 -7.67 -0.52 -1.05
N LEU A 218 -7.78 -0.73 -2.37
CA LEU A 218 -6.68 -0.54 -3.32
C LEU A 218 -6.42 0.96 -3.50
N LEU A 219 -5.16 1.38 -3.41
CA LEU A 219 -4.74 2.75 -3.72
C LEU A 219 -4.20 2.85 -5.14
N GLU A 220 -3.22 2.02 -5.47
CA GLU A 220 -2.54 2.03 -6.76
C GLU A 220 -1.86 0.69 -7.07
N ILE A 221 -1.59 0.48 -8.36
CA ILE A 221 -0.79 -0.63 -8.88
C ILE A 221 0.35 -0.01 -9.70
N ASN A 222 1.57 -0.29 -9.26
CA ASN A 222 2.80 0.20 -9.86
C ASN A 222 3.47 -0.94 -10.62
N ALA A 223 3.57 -0.81 -11.94
CA ALA A 223 4.51 -1.61 -12.73
C ALA A 223 5.94 -1.17 -12.38
N GLU A 224 6.90 -2.10 -12.44
CA GLU A 224 8.30 -1.84 -12.06
C GLU A 224 8.42 -1.21 -10.66
N PRO A 225 7.95 -1.89 -9.61
CA PRO A 225 7.98 -1.31 -8.28
C PRO A 225 9.42 -1.04 -7.82
N ALA A 226 9.64 0.12 -7.20
CA ALA A 226 10.90 0.51 -6.57
C ALA A 226 11.19 -0.38 -5.35
N ILE A 227 11.75 -1.57 -5.60
CA ILE A 227 12.08 -2.60 -4.61
C ILE A 227 13.23 -2.20 -3.69
N GLU A 228 14.11 -1.29 -4.14
CA GLU A 228 15.26 -0.79 -3.38
C GLU A 228 14.88 0.01 -2.13
N LEU A 229 13.64 0.47 -2.04
CA LEU A 229 13.14 1.30 -0.93
C LEU A 229 12.72 0.48 0.31
N THR A 230 12.93 -0.83 0.33
CA THR A 230 12.59 -1.68 1.50
C THR A 230 13.57 -1.54 2.67
N GLY A 231 14.73 -0.91 2.45
CA GLY A 231 15.79 -0.75 3.45
C GLY A 231 16.65 -2.01 3.65
N PRO A 232 17.91 -1.87 4.12
CA PRO A 232 18.84 -2.98 4.34
C PRO A 232 18.27 -4.15 5.16
N ARG A 233 17.55 -3.87 6.26
CA ARG A 233 16.96 -4.87 7.17
C ARG A 233 16.05 -5.86 6.46
N LEU A 234 15.30 -5.40 5.47
CA LEU A 234 14.28 -6.18 4.77
C LEU A 234 14.69 -6.58 3.35
N SER A 235 15.92 -6.26 2.94
CA SER A 235 16.46 -6.60 1.61
C SER A 235 16.38 -8.10 1.27
N TRP A 236 16.49 -8.98 2.28
CA TRP A 236 16.39 -10.43 2.11
C TRP A 236 15.04 -10.89 1.55
N ILE A 237 13.96 -10.11 1.77
CA ILE A 237 12.62 -10.38 1.25
C ILE A 237 12.64 -10.41 -0.28
N LEU A 238 13.47 -9.57 -0.90
CA LEU A 238 13.61 -9.52 -2.36
C LEU A 238 14.23 -10.80 -2.91
N SER A 239 15.21 -11.37 -2.20
CA SER A 239 15.80 -12.66 -2.58
C SER A 239 14.73 -13.75 -2.59
N ASP A 240 13.91 -13.83 -1.54
CA ASP A 240 12.82 -14.80 -1.46
C ASP A 240 11.76 -14.57 -2.56
N LEU A 241 11.43 -13.31 -2.85
CA LEU A 241 10.50 -12.95 -3.92
C LEU A 241 11.01 -13.43 -5.28
N PHE A 242 12.26 -13.12 -5.62
CA PHE A 242 12.86 -13.53 -6.89
C PHE A 242 13.02 -15.04 -7.01
N ASP A 243 13.37 -15.73 -5.91
CA ASP A 243 13.41 -17.20 -5.88
C ASP A 243 12.02 -17.82 -6.11
N ALA A 244 10.98 -17.27 -5.48
CA ALA A 244 9.61 -17.72 -5.67
C ALA A 244 9.11 -17.48 -7.10
N MET A 245 9.42 -16.31 -7.67
CA MET A 245 9.14 -15.95 -9.06
C MET A 245 9.87 -16.88 -10.05
N ALA A 246 11.15 -17.15 -9.82
CA ALA A 246 11.93 -18.04 -10.66
C ALA A 246 11.34 -19.45 -10.69
N LYS A 247 10.96 -19.99 -9.53
CA LYS A 247 10.34 -21.33 -9.43
C LYS A 247 8.93 -21.39 -10.02
N THR A 248 8.13 -20.35 -9.80
CA THR A 248 6.70 -20.34 -10.15
C THR A 248 6.45 -19.89 -11.58
N CYS A 249 7.13 -18.83 -12.01
CA CYS A 249 6.85 -18.15 -13.27
C CYS A 249 7.86 -18.49 -14.35
N VAL A 250 9.13 -18.77 -14.01
CA VAL A 250 10.21 -18.94 -15.01
C VAL A 250 10.51 -20.41 -15.30
N GLN A 251 10.74 -21.22 -14.26
CA GLN A 251 11.09 -22.63 -14.38
C GLN A 251 10.10 -23.44 -15.25
N PRO A 252 8.77 -23.23 -15.19
CA PRO A 252 7.85 -23.98 -16.03
C PRO A 252 8.05 -23.81 -17.54
N PHE A 253 8.68 -22.72 -18.01
CA PHE A 253 9.00 -22.55 -19.43
C PHE A 253 10.09 -23.51 -19.94
N PHE A 254 10.90 -24.06 -19.04
CA PHE A 254 12.03 -24.94 -19.38
C PHE A 254 11.76 -26.42 -19.06
N ASP A 255 10.85 -26.69 -18.12
CA ASP A 255 10.45 -28.04 -17.72
C ASP A 255 9.38 -28.61 -18.70
N SER A 256 9.82 -29.03 -19.89
CA SER A 256 8.97 -29.63 -20.95
C SER A 256 8.27 -30.95 -20.55
N SER A 257 8.55 -31.48 -19.36
CA SER A 257 7.98 -32.72 -18.81
C SER A 257 6.86 -32.50 -17.78
N LYS A 258 6.53 -31.26 -17.40
CA LYS A 258 5.51 -30.96 -16.37
C LYS A 258 4.22 -30.34 -16.89
N GLN A 259 4.03 -30.24 -18.20
CA GLN A 259 2.73 -29.83 -18.77
C GLN A 259 1.59 -30.86 -18.55
N VAL A 260 1.86 -32.04 -17.97
CA VAL A 260 0.88 -33.14 -17.87
C VAL A 260 0.49 -33.52 -16.43
N ASP A 261 1.10 -32.93 -15.39
CA ASP A 261 0.63 -33.11 -14.01
C ASP A 261 0.59 -31.76 -13.30
N GLY A 262 -0.43 -30.97 -13.67
CA GLY A 262 -0.89 -29.88 -12.85
C GLY A 262 -1.35 -30.43 -11.50
N MET A 263 -0.47 -30.40 -10.49
CA MET A 263 -0.96 -30.20 -9.13
C MET A 263 -1.65 -28.84 -9.16
N SER A 264 -2.97 -28.86 -9.43
CA SER A 264 -3.79 -27.67 -9.59
C SER A 264 -3.58 -26.83 -8.35
N TRP A 265 -2.78 -25.78 -8.49
CA TRP A 265 -2.59 -24.85 -7.40
C TRP A 265 -3.94 -24.15 -7.22
N ALA A 266 -4.65 -24.51 -6.16
CA ALA A 266 -5.95 -23.94 -5.86
C ALA A 266 -5.80 -22.45 -5.53
N VAL A 267 -6.76 -21.65 -5.98
CA VAL A 267 -6.87 -20.25 -5.57
C VAL A 267 -7.01 -20.19 -4.04
N GLY A 268 -6.23 -19.32 -3.41
CA GLY A 268 -6.11 -19.15 -1.96
C GLY A 268 -4.99 -19.95 -1.31
N ALA A 269 -4.42 -20.96 -1.98
CA ALA A 269 -3.31 -21.73 -1.39
C ALA A 269 -1.99 -20.92 -1.44
N ASN A 270 -1.19 -21.04 -0.38
CA ASN A 270 0.16 -20.47 -0.29
C ASN A 270 1.20 -21.54 -0.63
N ARG A 271 2.13 -21.23 -1.53
CA ARG A 271 3.27 -22.06 -1.86
C ARG A 271 4.48 -21.17 -2.14
N ASP A 272 5.62 -21.53 -1.55
CA ASP A 272 6.88 -20.81 -1.73
C ASP A 272 6.77 -19.29 -1.41
N GLY A 273 5.84 -18.91 -0.51
CA GLY A 273 5.59 -17.52 -0.11
C GLY A 273 4.66 -16.75 -1.07
N LEU A 274 4.15 -17.37 -2.12
CA LEU A 274 3.16 -16.80 -3.02
C LEU A 274 1.78 -17.36 -2.69
N ILE A 275 0.75 -16.53 -2.70
CA ILE A 275 -0.66 -16.90 -2.51
C ILE A 275 -1.35 -16.72 -3.86
N LYS A 276 -1.90 -17.79 -4.43
CA LYS A 276 -2.59 -17.70 -5.71
C LYS A 276 -3.92 -16.97 -5.56
N CYS A 277 -4.05 -15.79 -6.15
CA CYS A 277 -5.22 -14.93 -6.02
C CYS A 277 -6.27 -15.20 -7.09
N PHE A 278 -5.81 -15.48 -8.31
CA PHE A 278 -6.65 -15.62 -9.49
C PHE A 278 -5.99 -16.52 -10.54
N GLU A 279 -6.82 -17.17 -11.35
CA GLU A 279 -6.41 -17.91 -12.53
C GLU A 279 -7.56 -17.90 -13.53
N GLN A 280 -7.22 -17.58 -14.77
CA GLN A 280 -8.10 -17.73 -15.92
C GLN A 280 -7.23 -18.04 -17.13
N GLU A 281 -7.64 -18.97 -17.99
CA GLU A 281 -6.98 -19.15 -19.28
C GLU A 281 -7.63 -18.23 -20.31
N VAL A 282 -6.88 -17.23 -20.77
CA VAL A 282 -7.30 -16.42 -21.92
C VAL A 282 -6.84 -17.14 -23.20
N ARG A 283 -7.78 -17.61 -24.01
CA ARG A 283 -7.45 -18.14 -25.34
C ARG A 283 -6.95 -17.00 -26.22
N ALA A 284 -5.80 -17.20 -26.88
CA ALA A 284 -5.39 -16.30 -27.95
C ALA A 284 -6.48 -16.28 -29.03
N PRO A 285 -6.81 -15.11 -29.61
CA PRO A 285 -7.61 -15.07 -30.83
C PRO A 285 -6.91 -15.91 -31.90
N GLU A 286 -7.66 -16.80 -32.56
CA GLU A 286 -7.18 -17.57 -33.72
C GLU A 286 -6.77 -16.66 -34.89
#